data_AF-A0A353PM11-F1
#
_entry.id   AF-A0A353PM11-F1
#
_cell.length_a   1.000
_cell.length_b   1.000
_cell.length_c   1.000
_cell.angle_alpha   90.00
_cell.angle_beta   90.00
_cell.angle_gamma   90.00
#
_symmetry.space_group_name_H-M   'P 1'
#
loop_
_entity.id
_entity.type
_entity.pdbx_description
1 polymer ?
#
loop_
_entity_poly.entity_id
_entity_poly.type
_entity_poly.pdbx_seq_one_letter_code
_entity_poly.pdbx_strand_id
1 'polypeptide(L)'
;MNALKINSHGFRRARTRSLIVLGGLIEKSGLLETFQLTLGDDFQKDPETRDPIAALFKGLLVLNEMAQSEDVYLSLWVSQGLEALAKKS
;
A
#
# COMPACT_ATOMS: atom_id res chain seq x y z
N MET A 1 29.61 -6.76 4.76
CA MET A 1 28.18 -6.43 4.97
C MET A 1 27.80 -6.90 6.36
N ASN A 2 27.67 -5.98 7.32
CA ASN A 2 27.29 -6.35 8.69
C ASN A 2 25.79 -6.63 8.75
N ALA A 3 25.43 -7.91 8.84
CA ALA A 3 24.08 -8.33 9.21
C ALA A 3 23.82 -7.86 10.64
N LEU A 4 23.26 -6.66 10.78
CA LEU A 4 22.66 -6.20 12.03
C LEU A 4 21.65 -7.28 12.42
N LYS A 5 21.94 -8.03 13.49
CA LYS A 5 20.97 -8.89 14.17
C LYS A 5 19.87 -7.98 14.69
N ILE A 6 18.87 -7.71 13.84
CA ILE A 6 17.67 -7.00 14.27
C ILE A 6 17.03 -7.90 15.30
N ASN A 7 17.04 -7.48 16.57
CA ASN A 7 16.30 -8.20 17.60
C ASN A 7 14.81 -8.24 17.19
N SER A 8 14.10 -9.30 17.57
CA SER A 8 12.71 -9.53 17.12
C SER A 8 11.80 -8.32 17.36
N HIS A 9 12.06 -7.55 18.41
CA HIS A 9 11.34 -6.33 18.76
C HIS A 9 11.59 -5.17 17.77
N GLY A 10 12.84 -4.93 17.38
CA GLY A 10 13.21 -3.91 16.40
C GLY A 10 12.61 -4.21 15.03
N PHE A 11 12.59 -5.48 14.64
CA PHE A 11 12.00 -5.93 13.38
C PHE A 11 10.48 -5.68 13.36
N ARG A 12 9.78 -6.08 14.43
CA ARG A 12 8.33 -5.84 14.56
C ARG A 12 8.00 -4.36 14.43
N ARG A 13 8.74 -3.50 15.14
CA ARG A 13 8.53 -2.05 15.09
C ARG A 13 8.75 -1.49 13.67
N ALA A 14 9.83 -1.89 13.00
CA ALA A 14 10.11 -1.48 11.63
C ALA A 14 8.99 -1.92 10.68
N ARG A 15 8.57 -3.19 10.76
CA ARG A 15 7.47 -3.74 9.97
C ARG A 15 6.16 -2.96 10.17
N THR A 16 5.78 -2.67 11.42
CA THR A 16 4.57 -1.90 11.70
C THR A 16 4.64 -0.50 11.08
N ARG A 17 5.78 0.19 11.18
CA ARG A 17 5.96 1.51 10.56
C ARG A 17 5.86 1.44 9.04
N SER A 18 6.47 0.44 8.40
CA SER A 18 6.35 0.23 6.96
C SER A 18 4.89 0.01 6.53
N LEU A 19 4.14 -0.81 7.26
CA LEU A 19 2.73 -1.05 6.96
C LEU A 19 1.88 0.22 7.13
N ILE A 20 2.15 1.04 8.13
CA ILE A 20 1.46 2.33 8.32
C ILE A 20 1.71 3.25 7.13
N VAL A 21 2.96 3.37 6.68
CA VAL A 21 3.30 4.20 5.51
C VAL A 21 2.57 3.70 4.26
N LEU A 22 2.58 2.39 4.00
CA LEU A 22 1.88 1.80 2.86
C LEU A 22 0.35 1.99 2.94
N GLY A 23 -0.24 1.85 4.13
CA GLY A 23 -1.67 2.13 4.36
C GLY A 23 -2.02 3.59 4.06
N GLY A 24 -1.17 4.53 4.46
CA GLY A 24 -1.33 5.95 4.11
C GLY A 24 -1.22 6.24 2.61
N LEU A 25 -0.46 5.45 1.84
CA LEU A 25 -0.45 5.56 0.38
C LEU A 25 -1.75 5.06 -0.25
N ILE A 26 -2.34 3.98 0.29
CA ILE A 26 -3.65 3.46 -0.16
C ILE A 26 -4.74 4.53 0.08
N GLU A 27 -4.75 5.18 1.24
CA GLU A 27 -5.63 6.32 1.52
C GLU A 27 -5.41 7.48 0.53
N LYS A 28 -4.18 7.99 0.42
CA LYS A 28 -3.87 9.16 -0.41
C LYS A 28 -4.15 8.94 -1.91
N SER A 29 -4.09 7.70 -2.38
CA SER A 29 -4.39 7.33 -3.77
C SER A 29 -5.90 7.30 -4.07
N GLY A 30 -6.78 7.45 -3.07
CA GLY A 30 -8.23 7.44 -3.25
C GLY A 30 -8.82 6.02 -3.36
N LEU A 31 -8.02 4.99 -3.06
CA LEU A 31 -8.44 3.60 -3.21
C LEU A 31 -9.45 3.20 -2.14
N LEU A 32 -9.39 3.80 -0.95
CA LEU A 32 -10.37 3.51 0.10
C LEU A 32 -11.78 3.89 -0.34
N GLU A 33 -11.95 5.10 -0.90
CA GLU A 33 -13.23 5.56 -1.43
C GLU A 33 -13.66 4.73 -2.64
N THR A 34 -12.73 4.41 -3.54
CA THR A 34 -13.00 3.61 -4.75
C THR A 34 -13.55 2.23 -4.40
N PHE A 35 -13.04 1.60 -3.35
CA PHE A 35 -13.47 0.28 -2.89
C PHE A 35 -14.46 0.33 -1.72
N GLN A 36 -14.98 1.52 -1.36
CA GLN A 36 -15.97 1.69 -0.28
C GLN A 36 -15.48 1.20 1.10
N LEU A 37 -14.21 1.47 1.40
CA LEU A 37 -13.58 1.17 2.68
C LEU A 37 -13.48 2.45 3.52
N THR A 38 -14.08 2.47 4.71
CA THR A 38 -14.02 3.63 5.60
C THR A 38 -12.89 3.47 6.62
N LEU A 39 -12.06 4.49 6.77
CA LEU A 39 -11.03 4.50 7.81
C LEU A 39 -11.65 4.54 9.21
N GLY A 40 -11.10 3.74 10.11
CA GLY A 40 -11.58 3.59 11.48
C GLY A 40 -12.47 2.36 11.68
N ASP A 41 -12.96 1.75 10.60
CA ASP A 41 -13.68 0.48 10.69
C ASP A 41 -12.76 -0.68 11.05
N ASP A 42 -13.28 -1.64 11.82
CA ASP A 42 -12.58 -2.88 12.11
C ASP A 42 -12.80 -3.88 10.96
N PHE A 43 -11.99 -3.71 9.91
CA PHE A 43 -11.95 -4.56 8.72
C PHE A 43 -11.75 -6.07 9.00
N GLN A 44 -11.35 -6.45 10.22
CA GLN A 44 -11.21 -7.86 10.59
C GLN A 44 -12.50 -8.46 11.13
N LYS A 45 -13.39 -7.63 11.67
CA LYS A 45 -14.63 -8.07 12.30
C LYS A 45 -15.86 -7.83 11.46
N ASP A 46 -15.83 -6.82 10.58
CA ASP A 46 -16.95 -6.50 9.72
C ASP A 46 -17.00 -7.42 8.49
N PRO A 47 -17.98 -8.34 8.38
CA PRO A 47 -18.10 -9.24 7.24
C PRO A 47 -18.35 -8.51 5.93
N GLU A 48 -18.99 -7.33 5.95
CA GLU A 48 -19.32 -6.55 4.76
C GLU A 48 -18.06 -5.96 4.11
N THR A 49 -16.98 -5.80 4.87
CA THR A 49 -15.69 -5.31 4.36
C THR A 49 -14.89 -6.38 3.63
N ARG A 50 -15.27 -7.66 3.74
CA ARG A 50 -14.54 -8.78 3.15
C ARG A 50 -14.42 -8.67 1.64
N ASP A 51 -15.53 -8.40 0.95
CA ASP A 51 -15.58 -8.34 -0.51
C ASP A 51 -14.85 -7.09 -1.04
N PRO A 52 -15.07 -5.88 -0.48
CA PRO A 52 -14.24 -4.69 -0.71
C PRO A 52 -12.73 -4.94 -0.57
N ILE A 53 -12.30 -5.59 0.51
CA ILE A 53 -10.88 -5.91 0.75
C ILE A 53 -10.35 -6.88 -0.31
N ALA A 54 -11.14 -7.89 -0.67
CA ALA A 54 -10.76 -8.83 -1.72
C ALA A 54 -10.65 -8.15 -3.09
N ALA A 55 -11.55 -7.22 -3.40
CA ALA A 55 -11.51 -6.43 -4.63
C ALA A 55 -10.28 -5.51 -4.67
N LEU A 56 -9.98 -4.79 -3.59
CA LEU A 56 -8.77 -4.00 -3.44
C LEU A 56 -7.52 -4.87 -3.65
N PHE A 57 -7.49 -6.05 -3.03
CA PHE A 57 -6.37 -6.98 -3.18
C PHE A 57 -6.19 -7.43 -4.64
N LYS A 58 -7.26 -7.76 -5.36
CA LYS A 58 -7.15 -8.09 -6.79
C LYS A 58 -6.64 -6.91 -7.61
N GLY A 59 -7.07 -5.68 -7.33
CA GLY A 59 -6.53 -4.47 -7.97
C GLY A 59 -5.01 -4.32 -7.76
N LEU A 60 -4.53 -4.57 -6.55
CA LEU A 60 -3.08 -4.55 -6.25
C LEU A 60 -2.30 -5.65 -6.97
N LEU A 61 -2.90 -6.83 -7.16
CA LEU A 61 -2.29 -7.89 -7.97
C LEU A 61 -2.13 -7.46 -9.44
N VAL A 62 -3.15 -6.84 -10.02
CA VAL A 62 -3.09 -6.31 -11.39
C VAL A 62 -2.03 -5.20 -11.49
N LEU A 63 -1.96 -4.30 -10.50
CA LEU A 63 -0.89 -3.28 -10.45
C LEU A 63 0.50 -3.91 -10.43
N ASN A 64 0.70 -4.99 -9.67
CA ASN A 64 1.96 -5.71 -9.63
C ASN A 64 2.28 -6.38 -10.98
N GLU A 65 1.30 -6.99 -11.65
CA GLU A 65 1.45 -7.54 -12.99
C GLU A 65 1.87 -6.45 -13.99
N MET A 66 1.21 -5.29 -13.96
CA MET A 66 1.58 -4.14 -14.80
C MET A 66 3.00 -3.66 -14.51
N ALA A 67 3.37 -3.51 -13.24
CA ALA A 67 4.68 -3.03 -12.83
C ALA A 67 5.85 -3.97 -13.23
N GLN A 68 5.55 -5.24 -13.49
CA GLN A 68 6.50 -6.24 -13.96
C GLN A 68 6.53 -6.38 -15.49
N SER A 69 5.59 -5.75 -16.21
CA SER A 69 5.54 -5.77 -17.66
C SER A 69 6.64 -4.91 -18.30
N GLU A 70 7.03 -5.24 -19.54
CA GLU A 70 7.98 -4.43 -20.32
C GLU A 70 7.42 -3.06 -20.71
N ASP A 71 6.09 -2.89 -20.64
CA ASP A 71 5.38 -1.67 -20.99
C ASP A 71 5.51 -0.58 -19.91
N VAL A 72 5.90 -0.95 -18.68
CA VAL A 72 6.05 -0.01 -17.56
C VAL A 72 7.52 0.32 -17.33
N TYR A 73 7.87 1.58 -17.59
CA TYR A 73 9.16 2.12 -17.19
C TYR A 73 9.10 2.66 -15.75
N LEU A 74 9.50 1.84 -14.77
CA LEU A 74 9.42 2.17 -13.34
C LEU A 74 10.08 3.51 -12.97
N SER A 75 11.19 3.89 -13.62
CA SER A 75 11.85 5.17 -13.37
C SER A 75 10.96 6.37 -13.69
N LEU A 76 10.08 6.26 -14.70
CA LEU A 76 9.09 7.29 -15.00
C LEU A 76 7.98 7.33 -13.95
N TRP A 77 7.53 6.18 -13.45
CA TRP A 77 6.55 6.14 -12.35
C TRP A 77 7.10 6.76 -11.06
N VAL A 78 8.41 6.63 -10.80
CA VAL A 78 9.05 7.32 -9.68
C VAL A 78 8.92 8.83 -9.80
N SER A 79 9.27 9.41 -10.96
CA SER A 79 9.18 10.87 -11.13
C SER A 79 7.75 11.37 -11.05
N GLN A 80 6.81 10.68 -11.70
CA GLN A 80 5.38 11.01 -11.65
C GLN A 80 4.80 10.85 -10.24
N GLY A 81 5.18 9.79 -9.53
CA GLY A 81 4.73 9.51 -8.17
C GLY A 81 5.23 10.54 -7.16
N LEU A 82 6.48 10.97 -7.27
CA LEU A 82 7.03 12.05 -6.44
C LEU A 82 6.28 13.38 -6.66
N GLU A 83 5.99 13.73 -7.92
CA GLU A 83 5.21 14.92 -8.25
C GLU A 83 3.78 14.83 -7.69
N ALA A 84 3.12 13.68 -7.84
CA ALA A 84 1.77 13.47 -7.31
C ALA A 84 1.72 13.54 -5.79
N LEU A 85 2.72 12.97 -5.09
CA LEU A 85 2.82 13.04 -3.63
C LEU A 85 3.01 14.48 -3.15
N ALA A 86 3.83 15.28 -3.83
CA ALA A 86 4.04 16.69 -3.49
C ALA A 86 2.78 17.56 -3.68
N LYS A 87 1.89 17.19 -4.61
CA LYS A 87 0.61 17.88 -4.84
C LYS A 87 -0.47 17.51 -3.83
N LYS A 88 -0.37 16.33 -3.20
CA LYS A 88 -1.32 15.78 -2.21
C LYS A 88 -0.84 15.91 -0.76
N SER A 89 0.33 16.50 -0.53
CA SER A 89 0.91 16.76 0.80
C SER A 89 0.48 18.09 1.38
#